data_AF-A0A8J2KJL6-F1
#
_entry.id   AF-A0A8J2KJL6-F1
#
_cell.length_a   1.000
_cell.length_b   1.000
_cell.length_c   1.000
_cell.angle_alpha   90.00
_cell.angle_beta   90.00
_cell.angle_gamma   90.00
#
_symmetry.space_group_name_H-M   'P 1'
#
loop_
_entity.id
_entity.type
_entity.pdbx_description
1 polymer ?
#
loop_
_entity_poly.entity_id
_entity_poly.type
_entity_poly.pdbx_seq_one_letter_code
_entity_poly.pdbx_strand_id
1 'polypeptide(L)'
;DDLFGFCFTTLNRLANKVDEKMQLTAKNGQSIRSTLNVLTCKISPVFTFFDFVQSGTKIHLIFSIDFTSSNGDPSQTTSLHHTSPNPKQTNPYEQAIAAAGLIIKDYDNTNTFTVYGFGARIPPIGETSHLFPITLTDSPECKGIDGVVRAYR
;
A
#
# COMPACT_ATOMS: atom_id res chain seq x y z
N ASP A 1 19.48 -10.16 -31.17
CA ASP A 1 20.26 -8.93 -30.96
C ASP A 1 21.73 -9.24 -30.74
N ASP A 2 22.58 -8.72 -31.61
CA ASP A 2 24.03 -8.82 -31.50
C ASP A 2 24.61 -7.56 -30.84
N LEU A 3 25.43 -7.76 -29.80
CA LEU A 3 26.09 -6.68 -29.07
C LEU A 3 27.25 -6.10 -29.90
N PHE A 4 27.14 -4.82 -30.26
CA PHE A 4 28.20 -4.08 -30.98
C PHE A 4 29.38 -3.68 -30.09
N GLY A 5 29.16 -3.47 -28.80
CA GLY A 5 30.19 -3.13 -27.81
C GLY A 5 29.58 -2.53 -26.53
N PHE A 6 30.42 -2.34 -25.51
CA PHE A 6 30.02 -1.76 -24.23
C PHE A 6 31.10 -0.82 -23.69
N CYS A 7 30.75 0.06 -22.76
CA CYS A 7 31.71 0.83 -21.97
C CYS A 7 31.18 0.97 -20.54
N PHE A 8 32.09 1.15 -19.59
CA PHE A 8 31.73 1.47 -18.21
C PHE A 8 32.00 2.94 -17.93
N THR A 9 31.07 3.60 -17.24
CA THR A 9 31.16 5.02 -16.89
C THR A 9 30.37 5.28 -15.61
N THR A 10 30.48 6.48 -15.06
CA THR A 10 29.71 6.93 -13.89
C THR A 10 28.68 7.97 -14.31
N LEU A 11 27.59 8.08 -13.54
CA LEU A 11 26.63 9.17 -13.73
C LEU A 11 27.31 10.55 -13.64
N ASN A 12 28.31 10.68 -12.77
CA ASN A 12 29.08 11.90 -12.62
C ASN A 12 29.85 12.27 -13.91
N ARG A 13 30.40 11.28 -14.62
CA ARG A 13 31.01 11.51 -15.94
C ARG A 13 29.95 11.87 -16.97
N LEU A 14 28.82 11.17 -17.00
CA LEU A 14 27.74 11.47 -17.94
C LEU A 14 27.17 12.89 -17.76
N ALA A 15 27.11 13.38 -16.52
CA ALA A 15 26.58 14.70 -16.19
C ALA A 15 27.58 15.84 -16.43
N ASN A 16 28.87 15.63 -16.14
CA ASN A 16 29.88 16.70 -16.19
C ASN A 16 30.77 16.68 -17.44
N LYS A 17 30.71 15.60 -18.23
CA LYS A 17 31.51 15.42 -19.46
C LYS A 17 30.61 15.09 -20.64
N VAL A 18 29.49 15.80 -20.73
CA VAL A 18 28.59 15.76 -21.89
C VAL A 18 29.39 16.11 -23.15
N ASP A 19 29.05 15.47 -24.25
CA ASP A 19 29.75 15.57 -25.54
C ASP A 19 31.18 14.97 -25.55
N GLU A 20 31.65 14.39 -24.44
CA GLU A 20 32.91 13.64 -24.39
C GLU A 20 32.68 12.18 -24.83
N LYS A 21 33.36 11.78 -25.91
CA LYS A 21 33.28 10.42 -26.45
C LYS A 21 33.85 9.37 -25.49
N MET A 22 33.12 8.28 -25.32
CA MET A 22 33.54 7.09 -24.57
C MET A 22 33.86 5.96 -25.54
N GLN A 23 35.06 5.40 -25.47
CA GLN A 23 35.46 4.27 -26.31
C GLN A 23 34.67 3.02 -25.96
N LEU A 24 34.18 2.30 -26.96
CA LEU A 24 33.53 1.01 -26.77
C LEU A 24 34.55 -0.13 -26.74
N THR A 25 34.17 -1.20 -26.04
CA THR A 25 34.90 -2.45 -25.87
C THR A 25 34.07 -3.59 -26.45
N ALA A 26 34.71 -4.49 -27.20
CA ALA A 26 34.09 -5.70 -27.72
C ALA A 26 33.91 -6.78 -26.63
N LYS A 27 33.13 -7.82 -26.92
CA LYS A 27 32.90 -8.96 -26.00
C LYS A 27 34.20 -9.63 -25.50
N ASN A 28 35.27 -9.57 -26.28
CA ASN A 28 36.58 -10.14 -25.95
C ASN A 28 37.46 -9.19 -25.08
N GLY A 29 36.91 -8.06 -24.63
CA GLY A 29 37.62 -7.09 -23.78
C GLY A 29 38.53 -6.12 -24.55
N GLN A 30 38.64 -6.23 -25.87
CA GLN A 30 39.46 -5.31 -26.66
C GLN A 30 38.70 -4.02 -27.00
N SER A 31 39.39 -2.88 -26.90
CA SER A 31 38.86 -1.60 -27.37
C SER A 31 38.61 -1.66 -28.88
N ILE A 32 37.46 -1.16 -29.32
CA ILE A 32 37.09 -1.03 -30.74
C ILE A 32 37.01 0.43 -31.13
N ARG A 33 37.07 0.77 -32.42
CA ARG A 33 37.06 2.18 -32.90
C ARG A 33 35.77 2.95 -32.61
N SER A 34 34.66 2.24 -32.37
CA SER A 34 33.36 2.83 -32.09
C SER A 34 33.34 3.57 -30.75
N THR A 35 32.62 4.68 -30.69
CA THR A 35 32.47 5.49 -29.48
C THR A 35 31.01 5.75 -29.17
N LEU A 36 30.65 5.78 -27.88
CA LEU A 36 29.38 6.29 -27.39
C LEU A 36 29.56 7.76 -27.00
N ASN A 37 28.67 8.63 -27.46
CA ASN A 37 28.63 10.03 -27.06
C ASN A 37 27.27 10.34 -26.41
N VAL A 38 27.29 11.01 -25.25
CA VAL A 38 26.09 11.51 -24.59
C VAL A 38 25.99 13.00 -24.86
N LEU A 39 25.07 13.39 -25.75
CA LEU A 39 24.91 14.76 -26.21
C LEU A 39 24.21 15.66 -25.18
N THR A 40 23.37 15.07 -24.34
CA THR A 40 22.61 15.78 -23.32
C THR A 40 22.45 14.92 -22.09
N CYS A 41 22.68 15.51 -20.91
CA CYS A 41 22.34 14.91 -19.62
C CYS A 41 21.55 15.94 -18.82
N LYS A 42 20.30 15.62 -18.47
CA LYS A 42 19.45 16.46 -17.61
C LYS A 42 19.14 15.70 -16.33
N ILE A 43 19.60 16.21 -15.20
CA ILE A 43 19.23 15.73 -13.88
C ILE A 43 18.08 16.61 -13.40
N SER A 44 16.94 16.00 -13.08
CA SER A 44 15.77 16.69 -12.54
C SER A 44 15.39 16.05 -11.21
N PRO A 45 15.15 16.84 -10.15
CA PRO A 45 14.62 16.30 -8.91
C PRO A 45 13.22 15.74 -9.17
N VAL A 46 12.90 14.63 -8.52
CA VAL A 46 11.56 14.03 -8.51
C VAL A 46 11.14 13.94 -7.07
N PHE A 47 9.95 14.45 -6.75
CA PHE A 47 9.41 14.35 -5.40
C PHE A 47 9.21 12.89 -5.04
N THR A 48 9.78 12.50 -3.91
CA THR A 48 9.64 11.18 -3.32
C THR A 48 8.36 11.12 -2.48
N PHE A 49 7.92 9.90 -2.16
CA PHE A 49 6.84 9.69 -1.19
C PHE A 49 7.07 10.45 0.12
N PHE A 50 8.31 10.45 0.62
CA PHE A 50 8.67 11.12 1.86
C PHE A 50 8.51 12.65 1.77
N ASP A 51 8.83 13.26 0.62
CA ASP A 51 8.64 14.71 0.42
C ASP A 51 7.17 15.10 0.58
N PHE A 52 6.24 14.27 0.08
CA PHE A 52 4.80 14.51 0.25
C PHE A 52 4.37 14.38 1.71
N VAL A 53 4.80 13.33 2.40
CA VAL A 53 4.47 13.09 3.82
C VAL A 53 5.03 14.21 4.70
N GLN A 54 6.30 14.58 4.53
CA GLN A 54 6.93 15.67 5.29
C GLN A 54 6.29 17.04 5.01
N SER A 55 5.76 17.24 3.80
CA SER A 55 5.02 18.47 3.44
C SER A 55 3.59 18.51 3.99
N GLY A 56 3.17 17.51 4.78
CA GLY A 56 1.87 17.47 5.44
C GLY A 56 0.80 16.66 4.71
N THR A 57 1.15 15.90 3.69
CA THR A 57 0.22 14.94 3.06
C THR A 57 -0.12 13.85 4.06
N LYS A 58 -1.42 13.60 4.24
CA LYS A 58 -1.94 12.53 5.11
C LYS A 58 -2.44 11.36 4.28
N ILE A 59 -2.35 10.17 4.85
CA ILE A 59 -2.89 8.94 4.25
C ILE A 59 -4.00 8.43 5.16
N HIS A 60 -5.24 8.61 4.72
CA HIS A 60 -6.41 8.14 5.45
C HIS A 60 -6.75 6.71 5.02
N LEU A 61 -7.01 5.85 5.99
CA LEU A 61 -7.45 4.48 5.77
C LEU A 61 -8.94 4.35 6.07
N ILE A 62 -9.68 3.79 5.12
CA ILE A 62 -11.08 3.41 5.26
C ILE A 62 -11.17 1.89 5.20
N PHE A 63 -11.89 1.29 6.14
CA PHE A 63 -12.17 -0.14 6.14
C PHE A 63 -13.56 -0.40 5.54
N SER A 64 -13.66 -1.45 4.71
CA SER A 64 -14.94 -1.97 4.23
C SER A 64 -14.92 -3.49 4.39
N ILE A 65 -15.77 -4.00 5.28
CA ILE A 65 -15.77 -5.39 5.72
C ILE A 65 -16.94 -6.14 5.08
N ASP A 66 -16.62 -7.25 4.43
CA ASP A 66 -17.60 -8.16 3.85
C ASP A 66 -18.28 -8.96 4.97
N PHE A 67 -19.60 -8.89 5.08
CA PHE A 67 -20.44 -9.68 6.00
C PHE A 67 -21.41 -10.60 5.26
N THR A 68 -21.11 -10.96 4.00
CA THR A 68 -21.91 -11.90 3.21
C THR A 68 -21.88 -13.31 3.81
N SER A 69 -22.95 -14.08 3.56
CA SER A 69 -23.13 -15.43 4.11
C SER A 69 -22.07 -16.45 3.65
N SER A 70 -21.32 -16.18 2.57
CA SER A 70 -20.22 -17.06 2.12
C SER A 70 -19.07 -17.15 3.11
N ASN A 71 -18.95 -16.22 4.06
CA ASN A 71 -17.98 -16.27 5.15
C ASN A 71 -18.32 -17.30 6.25
N GLY A 72 -19.53 -17.86 6.22
CA GLY A 72 -20.02 -18.82 7.20
C GLY A 72 -20.52 -18.15 8.50
N ASP A 73 -21.31 -18.89 9.26
CA ASP A 73 -21.89 -18.42 10.53
C ASP A 73 -20.79 -18.13 11.58
N PRO A 74 -20.66 -16.90 12.10
CA PRO A 74 -19.62 -16.52 13.07
C PRO A 74 -19.58 -17.39 14.34
N SER A 75 -20.69 -18.06 14.70
CA SER A 75 -20.74 -19.01 15.82
C SER A 75 -19.93 -20.29 15.57
N GLN A 76 -19.64 -20.60 14.30
CA GLN A 76 -18.91 -21.79 13.88
C GLN A 76 -17.41 -21.50 13.78
N THR A 77 -16.57 -22.41 14.27
CA THR A 77 -15.11 -22.28 14.25
C THR A 77 -14.50 -22.27 12.84
N THR A 78 -15.27 -22.69 11.83
CA THR A 78 -14.88 -22.68 10.42
C THR A 78 -15.17 -21.35 9.72
N SER A 79 -15.93 -20.44 10.34
CA SER A 79 -16.26 -19.13 9.75
C SER A 79 -15.03 -18.23 9.71
N LEU A 80 -14.92 -17.45 8.63
CA LEU A 80 -13.90 -16.41 8.52
C LEU A 80 -14.14 -15.25 9.50
N HIS A 81 -15.35 -15.13 10.03
CA HIS A 81 -15.70 -14.16 11.07
C HIS A 81 -15.64 -14.72 12.50
N HIS A 82 -15.25 -15.98 12.68
CA HIS A 82 -15.26 -16.60 14.01
C HIS A 82 -14.36 -15.84 15.00
N THR A 83 -14.94 -15.30 16.07
CA THR A 83 -14.19 -14.61 17.12
C THR A 83 -13.86 -15.57 18.26
N SER A 84 -12.58 -15.79 18.54
CA SER A 84 -12.15 -16.62 19.66
C SER A 84 -12.25 -15.84 20.98
N PRO A 85 -12.67 -16.49 22.10
CA PRO A 85 -12.58 -15.89 23.43
C PRO A 85 -11.11 -15.71 23.89
N ASN A 86 -10.16 -16.39 23.25
CA ASN A 86 -8.74 -16.18 23.49
C ASN A 86 -8.25 -14.96 22.68
N PRO A 87 -7.84 -13.84 23.33
CA PRO A 87 -7.43 -12.63 22.62
C PRO A 87 -6.18 -12.80 21.74
N LYS A 88 -5.42 -13.90 21.91
CA LYS A 88 -4.28 -14.23 21.05
C LYS A 88 -4.69 -14.90 19.74
N GLN A 89 -5.93 -15.36 19.62
CA GLN A 89 -6.47 -15.99 18.42
C GLN A 89 -7.38 -14.98 17.72
N THR A 90 -6.94 -14.53 16.55
CA THR A 90 -7.67 -13.58 15.71
C THR A 90 -8.04 -14.24 14.39
N ASN A 91 -9.21 -13.89 13.86
CA ASN A 91 -9.64 -14.34 12.54
C ASN A 91 -8.94 -13.54 11.41
N PRO A 92 -9.04 -13.98 10.15
CA PRO A 92 -8.39 -13.29 9.03
C PRO A 92 -8.76 -11.81 8.88
N TYR A 93 -10.00 -11.41 9.21
CA TYR A 93 -10.42 -10.01 9.16
C TYR A 93 -9.74 -9.16 10.23
N GLU A 94 -9.69 -9.65 11.48
CA GLU A 94 -8.98 -8.97 12.57
C GLU A 94 -7.48 -8.83 12.28
N GLN A 95 -6.87 -9.87 11.70
CA GLN A 95 -5.47 -9.83 11.27
C GLN A 95 -5.24 -8.77 10.19
N ALA A 96 -6.13 -8.69 9.18
CA ALA A 96 -6.03 -7.70 8.12
C ALA A 96 -6.22 -6.26 8.64
N ILE A 97 -7.20 -6.04 9.53
CA ILE A 97 -7.45 -4.76 10.19
C ILE A 97 -6.19 -4.30 10.94
N ALA A 98 -5.61 -5.19 11.74
CA ALA A 98 -4.39 -4.87 12.50
C ALA A 98 -3.20 -4.60 11.57
N ALA A 99 -2.96 -5.47 10.58
CA ALA A 99 -1.81 -5.36 9.69
C ALA A 99 -1.80 -4.04 8.90
N ALA A 100 -2.92 -3.66 8.30
CA ALA A 100 -3.03 -2.40 7.56
C ALA A 100 -3.10 -1.20 8.50
N GLY A 101 -3.95 -1.29 9.52
CA GLY A 101 -4.25 -0.20 10.43
C GLY A 101 -3.05 0.26 11.25
N LEU A 102 -2.25 -0.69 11.77
CA LEU A 102 -1.08 -0.35 12.59
C LEU A 102 0.04 0.32 11.80
N ILE A 103 0.09 0.15 10.48
CA ILE A 103 1.05 0.83 9.61
C ILE A 103 0.52 2.21 9.22
N ILE A 104 -0.72 2.28 8.74
CA ILE A 104 -1.27 3.53 8.18
C ILE A 104 -1.60 4.57 9.25
N LYS A 105 -1.91 4.16 10.49
CA LYS A 105 -2.24 5.09 11.60
C LYS A 105 -1.19 6.19 11.82
N ASP A 106 0.09 5.91 11.52
CA ASP A 106 1.18 6.87 11.74
C ASP A 106 1.25 7.95 10.63
N TYR A 107 0.45 7.79 9.56
CA TYR A 107 0.32 8.74 8.44
C TYR A 107 -0.94 9.63 8.55
N ASP A 108 -1.73 9.50 9.63
CA ASP A 108 -2.84 10.38 9.94
C ASP A 108 -2.92 10.71 11.44
N ASN A 109 -2.89 12.00 11.76
CA ASN A 109 -2.87 12.50 13.14
C ASN A 109 -4.23 12.42 13.85
N THR A 110 -5.31 12.04 13.16
CA THR A 110 -6.65 11.94 13.78
C THR A 110 -6.82 10.69 14.65
N ASN A 111 -6.05 9.62 14.37
CA ASN A 111 -6.22 8.28 14.95
C ASN A 111 -7.70 7.82 14.94
N THR A 112 -8.44 8.21 13.92
CA THR A 112 -9.87 7.88 13.72
C THR A 112 -10.02 7.27 12.34
N PHE A 113 -10.80 6.19 12.25
CA PHE A 113 -10.94 5.39 11.05
C PHE A 113 -12.40 5.28 10.67
N THR A 114 -12.72 5.62 9.43
CA THR A 114 -14.01 5.35 8.83
C THR A 114 -14.13 3.85 8.53
N VAL A 115 -15.17 3.20 9.04
CA VAL A 115 -15.37 1.75 8.89
C VAL A 115 -16.80 1.45 8.46
N TYR A 116 -16.90 0.74 7.35
CA TYR A 116 -18.16 0.24 6.82
C TYR A 116 -18.18 -1.28 6.79
N GLY A 117 -19.38 -1.85 6.85
CA GLY A 117 -19.68 -3.22 6.45
C GLY A 117 -20.54 -3.25 5.19
N PHE A 118 -20.58 -4.40 4.51
CA PHE A 118 -21.51 -4.64 3.40
C PHE A 118 -21.97 -6.11 3.35
N GLY A 119 -23.11 -6.36 2.70
CA GLY A 119 -23.58 -7.71 2.42
C GLY A 119 -24.33 -8.40 3.58
N ALA A 120 -24.80 -7.62 4.55
CA ALA A 120 -25.56 -8.11 5.71
C ALA A 120 -26.95 -7.50 5.81
N ARG A 121 -27.84 -8.19 6.53
CA ARG A 121 -29.15 -7.64 6.91
C ARG A 121 -29.02 -6.90 8.23
N ILE A 122 -29.37 -5.62 8.23
CA ILE A 122 -29.15 -4.75 9.39
C ILE A 122 -30.49 -4.48 10.10
N PRO A 123 -30.58 -4.73 11.42
CA PRO A 123 -31.75 -4.33 12.20
C PRO A 123 -31.95 -2.81 12.20
N PRO A 124 -33.19 -2.31 12.35
CA PRO A 124 -34.43 -3.06 12.53
C PRO A 124 -35.09 -3.48 11.20
N ILE A 125 -34.66 -2.91 10.07
CA ILE A 125 -35.33 -3.07 8.77
C ILE A 125 -35.16 -4.50 8.24
N GLY A 126 -34.00 -5.13 8.47
CA GLY A 126 -33.75 -6.51 8.09
C GLY A 126 -33.57 -6.74 6.59
N GLU A 127 -33.57 -5.67 5.78
CA GLU A 127 -33.18 -5.71 4.39
C GLU A 127 -31.66 -5.80 4.25
N THR A 128 -31.21 -6.40 3.14
CA THR A 128 -29.78 -6.50 2.84
C THR A 128 -29.23 -5.10 2.57
N SER A 129 -28.25 -4.69 3.36
CA SER A 129 -27.48 -3.47 3.13
C SER A 129 -26.17 -3.79 2.41
N HIS A 130 -25.90 -3.01 1.37
CA HIS A 130 -24.65 -3.06 0.60
C HIS A 130 -23.60 -2.08 1.11
N LEU A 131 -23.94 -1.24 2.10
CA LEU A 131 -23.01 -0.37 2.79
C LEU A 131 -23.67 0.15 4.06
N PHE A 132 -23.08 -0.11 5.22
CA PHE A 132 -23.57 0.40 6.50
C PHE A 132 -22.42 0.77 7.42
N PRO A 133 -22.54 1.83 8.25
CA PRO A 133 -21.58 2.11 9.31
C PRO A 133 -21.45 0.89 10.23
N ILE A 134 -20.22 0.42 10.46
CA ILE A 134 -20.02 -0.78 11.29
C ILE A 134 -20.48 -0.57 12.74
N THR A 135 -20.50 0.69 13.18
CA THR A 135 -20.97 1.10 14.51
C THR A 135 -22.47 0.90 14.70
N LEU A 136 -23.21 0.66 13.61
CA LEU A 136 -24.67 0.61 13.57
C LEU A 136 -25.34 1.91 14.07
N THR A 137 -24.61 3.02 13.99
CA THR A 137 -25.10 4.39 14.25
C THR A 137 -24.97 5.24 12.99
N ASP A 138 -25.36 6.51 13.06
CA ASP A 138 -25.18 7.46 11.95
C ASP A 138 -23.70 7.76 11.63
N SER A 139 -22.77 7.41 12.52
CA SER A 139 -21.34 7.68 12.36
C SER A 139 -20.53 6.43 12.00
N PRO A 140 -19.79 6.40 10.88
CA PRO A 140 -18.89 5.30 10.53
C PRO A 140 -17.55 5.33 11.29
N GLU A 141 -17.33 6.31 12.16
CA GLU A 141 -16.01 6.58 12.73
C GLU A 141 -15.71 5.74 13.96
N CYS A 142 -14.55 5.08 13.92
CA CYS A 142 -13.99 4.27 15.00
C CYS A 142 -12.68 4.89 15.50
N LYS A 143 -12.57 5.09 16.81
CA LYS A 143 -11.34 5.66 17.42
C LYS A 143 -10.26 4.59 17.61
N GLY A 144 -9.17 4.72 16.86
CA GLY A 144 -8.03 3.81 16.86
C GLY A 144 -8.35 2.41 16.31
N ILE A 145 -7.32 1.63 16.03
CA ILE A 145 -7.47 0.25 15.51
C ILE A 145 -8.21 -0.65 16.49
N ASP A 146 -8.00 -0.50 17.79
CA ASP A 146 -8.78 -1.23 18.80
C ASP A 146 -10.27 -0.87 18.75
N GLY A 147 -10.61 0.37 18.38
CA GLY A 147 -11.99 0.79 18.15
C GLY A 147 -12.60 0.11 16.92
N VAL A 148 -11.83 -0.02 15.85
CA VAL A 148 -12.24 -0.76 14.65
C VAL A 148 -12.52 -2.23 14.99
N VAL A 149 -11.60 -2.90 15.69
CA VAL A 149 -11.77 -4.30 16.10
C VAL A 149 -12.96 -4.48 17.03
N ARG A 150 -13.19 -3.55 17.97
CA ARG A 150 -14.37 -3.59 18.86
C ARG A 150 -15.68 -3.41 18.12
N ALA A 151 -15.74 -2.55 17.11
CA ALA A 151 -16.96 -2.33 16.36
C ALA A 151 -17.24 -3.47 15.36
N TYR A 152 -16.20 -4.18 14.93
CA TYR A 152 -16.31 -5.36 14.08
C TYR A 152 -16.87 -6.60 14.80
N ARG A 153 -16.54 -6.77 16.08
CA ARG A 153 -16.99 -7.90 16.92
C ARG A 153 -18.42 -7.70 17.42
#